data_AF-A0A7H4NZA2-F1
#
_entry.id   AF-A0A7H4NZA2-F1
#
_cell.length_a   1.000
_cell.length_b   1.000
_cell.length_c   1.000
_cell.angle_alpha   90.00
_cell.angle_beta   90.00
_cell.angle_gamma   90.00
#
_symmetry.space_group_name_H-M   'P 1'
#
loop_
_entity.id
_entity.type
_entity.pdbx_description
1 polymer ?
#
loop_
_entity_poly.entity_id
_entity_poly.type
_entity_poly.pdbx_seq_one_letter_code
_entity_poly.pdbx_strand_id
1 'polypeptide(L)' 'MALRLAHAGWLVREGETFGIREPAHGLRLSLATLSENEINKLANDLYQILQQQ' A
#
# COMPACT_ATOMS: atom_id res chain seq x y z
N MET A 1 5.93 -5.21 -3.30
CA MET A 1 4.89 -4.62 -2.42
C MET A 1 3.57 -4.43 -3.17
N ALA A 2 3.52 -3.59 -4.21
CA ALA A 2 2.32 -3.31 -5.02
C ALA A 2 1.55 -4.57 -5.48
N LEU A 3 2.22 -5.52 -6.14
CA LEU A 3 1.59 -6.78 -6.58
C LEU A 3 1.02 -7.61 -5.41
N ARG A 4 1.73 -7.68 -4.28
CA ARG A 4 1.28 -8.43 -3.10
C ARG A 4 0.03 -7.79 -2.48
N LEU A 5 -0.05 -6.46 -2.47
CA LEU A 5 -1.26 -5.75 -2.04
C LEU A 5 -2.44 -5.96 -3.01
N ALA A 6 -2.18 -5.98 -4.31
CA ALA A 6 -3.21 -6.32 -5.30
C ALA A 6 -3.75 -7.75 -5.08
N HIS A 7 -2.88 -8.72 -4.80
CA HIS A 7 -3.30 -10.08 -4.42
C HIS A 7 -4.11 -10.13 -3.10
N ALA A 8 -3.84 -9.22 -2.17
CA ALA A 8 -4.62 -9.07 -0.93
C ALA A 8 -5.96 -8.31 -1.13
N GLY A 9 -6.30 -7.96 -2.39
CA GLY A 9 -7.56 -7.35 -2.78
C GLY A 9 -7.56 -5.82 -2.80
N TRP A 10 -6.39 -5.17 -2.64
CA TRP A 10 -6.30 -3.71 -2.67
C TRP A 10 -6.24 -3.18 -4.10
N LEU A 11 -6.95 -2.08 -4.35
CA LEU A 11 -6.81 -1.34 -5.60
C LEU A 11 -5.45 -0.62 -5.60
N VAL A 12 -4.55 -1.09 -6.44
CA VAL A 12 -3.21 -0.52 -6.59
C VAL A 12 -3.11 0.17 -7.94
N ARG A 13 -2.63 1.43 -7.92
CA ARG A 13 -2.19 2.12 -9.13
C ARG A 13 -0.68 2.10 -9.14
N GLU A 14 -0.11 1.34 -10.05
CA GLU A 14 1.32 1.43 -10.34
C GLU A 14 1.55 2.73 -11.12
N GLY A 15 2.34 3.64 -10.57
CA GLY A 15 2.56 4.96 -11.11
C GLY A 15 3.86 5.53 -10.58
N GLU A 16 4.51 6.33 -11.41
CA GLU A 16 5.90 6.78 -11.38
C GLU A 16 6.48 7.16 -9.99
N THR A 17 7.81 7.09 -9.91
CA THR A 17 8.62 7.48 -8.76
C THR A 17 8.11 8.78 -8.12
N PHE A 18 7.61 8.68 -6.89
CA PHE A 18 7.09 9.84 -6.16
C PHE A 18 8.20 10.38 -5.25
N GLY A 19 8.62 11.63 -5.47
CA GLY A 19 9.67 12.28 -4.70
C GLY A 19 9.37 13.76 -4.49
N ILE A 20 9.32 14.22 -3.24
CA ILE A 20 9.22 15.66 -2.93
C ILE A 20 10.57 16.36 -3.18
N ARG A 21 11.69 15.62 -3.10
CA ARG A 21 13.06 16.14 -3.34
C ARG A 21 13.98 15.16 -4.08
N GLU A 22 13.98 13.87 -3.73
CA GLU A 22 14.74 12.83 -4.43
C GLU A 22 13.79 11.75 -4.97
N PRO A 23 14.10 11.11 -6.12
CA PRO A 23 13.30 10.02 -6.65
C PRO A 23 13.28 8.86 -5.65
N ALA A 24 12.12 8.58 -5.06
CA ALA A 24 11.92 7.46 -4.15
C ALA A 24 10.93 6.45 -4.73
N HIS A 25 11.29 5.17 -4.66
CA HIS A 25 10.34 4.09 -4.91
C HIS A 25 9.50 3.91 -3.64
N GLY A 26 8.24 4.30 -3.70
CA GLY A 26 7.31 4.25 -2.57
C GLY A 26 5.90 3.88 -3.00
N LEU A 27 5.02 3.69 -2.03
CA LEU A 27 3.61 3.42 -2.25
C LEU A 27 2.78 4.58 -1.69
N ARG A 28 1.88 5.14 -2.51
CA ARG A 28 0.89 6.11 -2.04
C ARG A 28 -0.37 5.39 -1.58
N LEU A 29 -0.77 5.64 -0.34
CA LEU A 29 -2.01 5.11 0.24
C LEU A 29 -3.07 6.22 0.31
N SER A 30 -4.27 5.94 -0.21
CA SER A 30 -5.44 6.82 -0.07
C SER A 30 -6.40 6.19 0.94
N LEU A 31 -6.55 6.81 2.12
CA LEU A 31 -7.33 6.24 3.23
C LEU A 31 -8.74 6.85 3.36
N ALA A 32 -9.04 7.92 2.63
CA ALA A 32 -10.23 8.76 2.85
C ALA A 32 -11.59 8.04 2.68
N THR A 33 -11.62 6.89 1.98
CA THR A 33 -12.84 6.11 1.74
C THR A 33 -12.86 4.79 2.51
N LEU A 34 -11.86 4.51 3.34
CA LEU A 34 -11.78 3.26 4.08
C LEU A 34 -12.54 3.38 5.41
N SER A 35 -13.33 2.35 5.71
CA SER A 35 -13.89 2.12 7.03
C SER A 35 -12.82 1.69 8.03
N GLU A 36 -13.13 1.76 9.32
CA GLU A 36 -12.23 1.31 10.38
C GLU A 36 -11.83 -0.17 10.24
N ASN A 37 -12.78 -1.03 9.83
CA ASN A 37 -12.48 -2.44 9.57
C ASN A 37 -11.50 -2.62 8.39
N GLU A 38 -11.66 -1.84 7.33
CA GLU A 38 -10.73 -1.85 6.19
C GLU A 38 -9.35 -1.29 6.58
N ILE A 39 -9.28 -0.29 7.46
CA ILE A 39 -8.01 0.21 8.00
C ILE A 39 -7.30 -0.89 8.79
N ASN A 40 -8.01 -1.62 9.65
CA ASN A 40 -7.44 -2.74 10.40
C ASN A 40 -6.98 -3.88 9.48
N LYS A 41 -7.76 -4.21 8.44
CA LYS A 41 -7.35 -5.17 7.40
C LYS A 41 -6.08 -4.69 6.69
N LEU A 42 -6.03 -3.42 6.28
CA LEU A 42 -4.87 -2.85 5.59
C LEU A 42 -3.60 -2.94 6.44
N ALA A 43 -3.70 -2.60 7.72
CA ALA A 43 -2.58 -2.69 8.66
C ALA A 43 -2.05 -4.13 8.78
N ASN A 44 -2.95 -5.11 8.92
CA ASN A 44 -2.57 -6.52 8.98
C ASN A 44 -1.92 -7.00 7.67
N ASP A 45 -2.51 -6.66 6.52
CA ASP A 45 -1.97 -7.03 5.21
C ASP A 45 -0.58 -6.42 5.00
N LEU A 46 -0.38 -5.16 5.34
CA LEU A 46 0.93 -4.50 5.27
C LEU A 46 1.96 -5.16 6.18
N TYR A 47 1.59 -5.50 7.41
CA TYR A 47 2.46 -6.22 8.34
C TYR A 47 2.91 -7.54 7.74
N GLN A 48 1.98 -8.37 7.27
CA GLN A 48 2.30 -9.67 6.66
C GLN A 48 3.21 -9.53 5.45
N ILE A 49 2.95 -8.56 4.57
CA ILE A 49 3.76 -8.37 3.37
C ILE A 49 5.17 -7.88 3.70
N LEU A 50 5.33 -7.02 4.71
CA LEU A 50 6.63 -6.51 5.15
C LEU A 50 7.48 -7.58 5.86
N GLN A 51 6.86 -8.53 6.57
CA GLN A 51 7.56 -9.64 7.21
C GLN A 51 8.06 -10.71 6.21
N GLN A 52 7.50 -10.75 5.00
CA GLN A 52 7.89 -11.67 3.92
C GLN A 52 9.02 -11.10 3.03
N GLN A 53 9.88 -10.26 3.58
CA GLN A 53 11.04 -9.67 2.89
C GLN A 53 12.32 -10.43 3.18
#